data_AF-U5BJ25-F1
#
_entry.id   AF-U5BJ25-F1
#
_cell.length_a   1.000
_cell.length_b   1.000
_cell.length_c   1.000
_cell.angle_alpha   90.00
_cell.angle_beta   90.00
_cell.angle_gamma   90.00
#
_symmetry.space_group_name_H-M   'P 1'
#
loop_
_entity.id
_entity.type
_entity.pdbx_description
1 polymer ?
#
loop_
_entity_poly.entity_id
_entity_poly.type
_entity_poly.pdbx_seq_one_letter_code
_entity_poly.pdbx_strand_id
1 'polypeptide(L)'
;MTFLVKVALHLYYSKIHVVGRENIPKNKAVLIIANHQNALIDPILIATHLNLKPYFLTRASIFKNPIVAKLLDFIRMIPIFRVRDGIENMEKNQETFDLSTKILSSKKSILIFGEGNHSLKRNLRPLKKGFARIVVKTLEKDPDLDLVILPVGINYSNHKNSGSKVRLIIGKPFSPKDYCPDHGQLVQATHAALKPLVSHIPEANYQKDLERLIENGVDLTDPTSVEYFLSQEDLKHQIPEKVITKPYLANKVMKIFHFPIYWIWLAIARKVKDPAFTATFKFVIGLVAIPIWYFLLWTIFPEMWGTASAMTWGILGFVYLLANKTGQE
;
A
#
# COMPACT_ATOMS: atom_id res chain seq x y z
N MET A 1 2.15 -9.50 16.32
CA MET A 1 2.31 -8.20 15.63
C MET A 1 1.33 -8.02 14.45
N THR A 2 1.19 -8.97 13.53
CA THR A 2 0.34 -8.85 12.32
C THR A 2 -1.15 -8.63 12.60
N PHE A 3 -1.71 -9.22 13.67
CA PHE A 3 -3.13 -9.04 14.01
C PHE A 3 -3.49 -7.60 14.37
N LEU A 4 -2.75 -6.97 15.29
CA LEU A 4 -2.99 -5.59 15.71
C LEU A 4 -2.90 -4.61 14.53
N VAL A 5 -1.86 -4.77 13.69
CA VAL A 5 -1.67 -3.95 12.48
C VAL A 5 -2.83 -4.16 11.51
N LYS A 6 -3.30 -5.40 11.35
CA LYS A 6 -4.46 -5.71 10.51
C LYS A 6 -5.74 -5.06 11.06
N VAL A 7 -6.01 -5.11 12.36
CA VAL A 7 -7.14 -4.43 12.99
C VAL A 7 -7.05 -2.92 12.76
N ALA A 8 -5.88 -2.32 13.00
CA ALA A 8 -5.67 -0.89 12.76
C ALA A 8 -5.91 -0.50 11.30
N LEU A 9 -5.54 -1.35 10.33
CA LEU A 9 -5.83 -1.11 8.92
C LEU A 9 -7.35 -1.12 8.64
N HIS A 10 -8.11 -2.00 9.29
CA HIS A 10 -9.57 -2.05 9.16
C HIS A 10 -10.28 -0.91 9.90
N LEU A 11 -9.63 -0.28 10.89
CA LEU A 11 -10.09 0.99 11.47
C LEU A 11 -9.71 2.19 10.61
N TYR A 12 -8.58 2.11 9.89
CA TYR A 12 -8.09 3.17 9.03
C TYR A 12 -8.84 3.24 7.70
N TYR A 13 -9.05 2.10 7.03
CA TYR A 13 -9.80 1.98 5.79
C TYR A 13 -11.23 1.54 6.09
N SER A 14 -12.22 2.21 5.50
CA SER A 14 -13.62 1.78 5.64
C SER A 14 -13.87 0.43 4.96
N LYS A 15 -13.06 0.09 3.95
CA LYS A 15 -13.10 -1.21 3.29
C LYS A 15 -11.75 -1.59 2.67
N ILE A 16 -11.32 -2.83 2.93
CA ILE A 16 -10.17 -3.45 2.29
C ILE A 16 -10.69 -4.63 1.47
N HIS A 17 -10.70 -4.46 0.16
CA HIS A 17 -11.06 -5.52 -0.78
C HIS A 17 -9.80 -6.30 -1.18
N VAL A 18 -9.86 -7.63 -1.13
CA VAL A 18 -8.76 -8.48 -1.60
C VAL A 18 -9.33 -9.47 -2.61
N VAL A 19 -8.92 -9.34 -3.86
CA VAL A 19 -9.35 -10.16 -5.00
C VAL A 19 -8.17 -11.03 -5.43
N GLY A 20 -8.44 -12.26 -5.87
CA GLY A 20 -7.40 -13.19 -6.33
C GLY A 20 -6.66 -13.91 -5.21
N ARG A 21 -7.28 -14.13 -4.04
CA ARG A 21 -6.62 -14.82 -2.91
C ARG A 21 -6.16 -16.24 -3.28
N GLU A 22 -6.90 -16.89 -4.16
CA GLU A 22 -6.61 -18.19 -4.76
C GLU A 22 -5.30 -18.21 -5.55
N ASN A 23 -4.82 -17.06 -6.02
CA ASN A 23 -3.56 -16.93 -6.78
C ASN A 23 -2.32 -16.90 -5.88
N ILE A 24 -2.47 -16.85 -4.55
CA ILE A 24 -1.33 -16.81 -3.61
C ILE A 24 -0.61 -18.17 -3.65
N PRO A 25 0.67 -18.22 -4.11
CA PRO A 25 1.41 -19.47 -4.21
C PRO A 25 1.64 -20.11 -2.83
N LYS A 26 1.58 -21.44 -2.78
CA LYS A 26 1.91 -22.23 -1.58
C LYS A 26 3.19 -23.02 -1.83
N ASN A 27 4.10 -23.05 -0.85
CA ASN A 27 5.34 -23.83 -0.88
C ASN A 27 6.32 -23.50 -2.03
N LYS A 28 6.25 -22.28 -2.59
CA LYS A 28 7.11 -21.79 -3.67
C LYS A 28 7.99 -20.62 -3.21
N ALA A 29 9.09 -20.38 -3.91
CA ALA A 29 9.77 -19.08 -3.81
C ALA A 29 8.92 -18.02 -4.52
N VAL A 30 8.67 -16.88 -3.88
CA VAL A 30 7.73 -15.87 -4.43
C VAL A 30 8.37 -14.50 -4.49
N LEU A 31 8.50 -13.97 -5.70
CA LEU A 31 8.84 -12.56 -5.90
C LEU A 31 7.55 -11.77 -6.17
N ILE A 32 7.10 -11.02 -5.17
CA ILE A 32 5.92 -10.17 -5.27
C ILE A 32 6.34 -8.86 -5.94
N ILE A 33 5.72 -8.52 -7.07
CA ILE A 33 5.94 -7.26 -7.78
C ILE A 33 4.65 -6.44 -7.72
N ALA A 34 4.72 -5.25 -7.13
CA ALA A 34 3.57 -4.37 -6.96
C ALA A 34 3.81 -2.97 -7.52
N ASN A 35 2.72 -2.27 -7.86
CA ASN A 35 2.74 -0.82 -8.05
C ASN A 35 2.86 -0.10 -6.70
N HIS A 36 3.28 1.17 -6.72
CA HIS A 36 3.57 1.89 -5.49
C HIS A 36 2.93 3.28 -5.51
N GLN A 37 1.84 3.43 -4.78
CA GLN A 37 1.06 4.67 -4.77
C GLN A 37 1.09 5.41 -3.45
N ASN A 38 1.22 4.70 -2.33
CA ASN A 38 1.46 5.30 -1.03
C ASN A 38 2.89 5.00 -0.57
N ALA A 39 3.30 5.53 0.58
CA ALA A 39 4.59 5.20 1.18
C ALA A 39 4.52 3.87 1.96
N LEU A 40 4.62 3.90 3.30
CA LEU A 40 4.74 2.68 4.11
C LEU A 40 3.46 1.84 4.21
N ILE A 41 2.29 2.37 3.86
CA ILE A 41 1.05 1.58 3.92
C ILE A 41 1.02 0.47 2.87
N ASP A 42 1.53 0.70 1.67
CA ASP A 42 1.55 -0.30 0.59
C ASP A 42 2.17 -1.64 1.05
N PRO A 43 3.40 -1.68 1.60
CA PRO A 43 3.98 -2.93 2.07
C PRO A 43 3.23 -3.52 3.27
N ILE A 44 2.66 -2.69 4.15
CA ILE A 44 1.89 -3.17 5.32
C ILE A 44 0.59 -3.88 4.88
N LEU A 45 -0.10 -3.34 3.88
CA LEU A 45 -1.29 -3.96 3.29
C LEU A 45 -0.96 -5.33 2.71
N ILE A 46 0.09 -5.42 1.90
CA ILE A 46 0.55 -6.69 1.31
C ILE A 46 0.92 -7.70 2.41
N ALA A 47 1.75 -7.28 3.37
CA ALA A 47 2.26 -8.13 4.43
C ALA A 47 1.14 -8.76 5.30
N THR A 48 0.07 -8.00 5.54
CA THR A 48 -1.06 -8.41 6.39
C THR A 48 -2.14 -9.21 5.66
N HIS A 49 -2.21 -9.14 4.33
CA HIS A 49 -3.31 -9.75 3.56
C HIS A 49 -2.90 -10.96 2.70
N LEU A 50 -1.62 -11.09 2.35
CA LEU A 50 -1.11 -12.21 1.54
C LEU A 50 -0.55 -13.37 2.38
N ASN A 51 -0.24 -13.18 3.66
CA ASN A 51 0.34 -14.20 4.56
C ASN A 51 1.68 -14.83 4.09
N LEU A 52 2.35 -14.27 3.08
CA LEU A 52 3.65 -14.72 2.57
C LEU A 52 4.86 -14.29 3.43
N LYS A 53 4.66 -13.37 4.38
CA LYS A 53 5.70 -12.81 5.27
C LYS A 53 6.97 -12.37 4.51
N PRO A 54 6.86 -11.52 3.47
CA PRO A 54 7.97 -11.21 2.58
C PRO A 54 9.09 -10.42 3.27
N TYR A 55 10.29 -10.48 2.70
CA TYR A 55 11.32 -9.46 2.89
C TYR A 55 11.03 -8.28 1.96
N PHE A 56 11.36 -7.06 2.37
CA PHE A 56 11.01 -5.84 1.64
C PHE A 56 12.26 -5.20 1.07
N LEU A 57 12.36 -5.04 -0.24
CA LEU A 57 13.39 -4.17 -0.80
C LEU A 57 13.00 -2.71 -0.59
N THR A 58 13.79 -2.02 0.21
CA THR A 58 13.50 -0.67 0.69
C THR A 58 14.64 0.27 0.30
N ARG A 59 14.31 1.51 -0.06
CA ARG A 59 15.31 2.53 -0.45
C ARG A 59 16.41 2.66 0.61
N ALA A 60 17.66 2.56 0.17
CA ALA A 60 18.83 2.62 1.06
C ALA A 60 18.94 3.92 1.86
N SER A 61 18.37 5.03 1.37
CA SER A 61 18.39 6.33 2.06
C SER A 61 17.73 6.33 3.45
N ILE A 62 16.89 5.33 3.75
CA ILE A 62 16.22 5.18 5.06
C ILE A 62 17.16 4.52 6.09
N PHE A 63 18.20 3.81 5.65
CA PHE A 63 19.15 3.07 6.49
C PHE A 63 20.34 3.92 6.97
N LYS A 64 20.32 5.25 6.77
CA LYS A 64 21.44 6.14 7.14
C LYS A 64 21.79 6.13 8.63
N ASN A 65 20.79 5.94 9.49
CA ASN A 65 21.00 5.87 10.94
C ASN A 65 21.19 4.39 11.37
N PRO A 66 22.29 4.02 12.05
CA PRO A 66 22.57 2.62 12.42
C PRO A 66 21.51 1.96 13.32
N ILE A 67 20.87 2.72 14.22
CA ILE A 67 19.80 2.21 15.09
C ILE A 67 18.55 1.92 14.24
N VAL A 68 18.20 2.85 13.34
CA VAL A 68 17.10 2.66 12.39
C VAL A 68 17.41 1.47 11.47
N ALA A 69 18.64 1.36 10.95
CA ALA A 69 19.04 0.26 10.08
C ALA A 69 18.88 -1.11 10.75
N LYS A 70 19.33 -1.26 12.02
CA LYS A 70 19.13 -2.50 12.80
C LYS A 70 17.66 -2.83 13.01
N LEU A 71 16.83 -1.82 13.30
CA LEU A 71 15.39 -2.01 13.45
C LEU A 71 14.73 -2.44 12.13
N LEU A 72 15.12 -1.82 11.02
CA LEU A 72 14.60 -2.12 9.68
C LEU A 72 14.99 -3.53 9.23
N ASP A 73 16.22 -3.96 9.50
CA ASP A 73 16.69 -5.32 9.24
C ASP A 73 15.91 -6.36 10.06
N PHE A 74 15.67 -6.09 11.35
CA PHE A 74 14.86 -6.95 12.23
C PHE A 74 13.43 -7.17 11.67
N ILE A 75 12.85 -6.16 11.03
CA ILE A 75 11.54 -6.25 10.36
C ILE A 75 11.64 -6.65 8.88
N ARG A 76 12.75 -7.28 8.47
CA ARG A 76 12.98 -7.87 7.14
C ARG A 76 13.08 -6.88 5.98
N MET A 77 13.50 -5.64 6.23
CA MET A 77 13.79 -4.69 5.16
C MET A 77 15.24 -4.80 4.70
N ILE A 78 15.44 -4.91 3.40
CA ILE A 78 16.74 -5.02 2.75
C ILE A 78 16.99 -3.72 1.97
N PRO A 79 18.14 -3.05 2.15
CA PRO A 79 18.44 -1.82 1.43
C PRO A 79 18.64 -2.10 -0.07
N ILE A 80 18.10 -1.23 -0.92
CA ILE A 80 18.39 -1.19 -2.36
C ILE A 80 18.81 0.23 -2.75
N PHE A 81 19.93 0.34 -3.47
CA PHE A 81 20.52 1.59 -3.90
C PHE A 81 20.05 1.93 -5.31
N ARG A 82 19.66 3.19 -5.54
CA ARG A 82 19.29 3.71 -6.85
C ARG A 82 20.40 4.62 -7.35
N VAL A 83 20.44 4.87 -8.65
CA VAL A 83 21.41 5.78 -9.28
C VAL A 83 21.45 7.16 -8.60
N ARG A 84 20.29 7.67 -8.17
CA ARG A 84 20.16 8.96 -7.45
C ARG A 84 20.78 8.96 -6.05
N ASP A 85 21.07 7.79 -5.50
CA ASP A 85 21.68 7.62 -4.19
C ASP A 85 23.23 7.54 -4.32
N GLY A 86 23.78 7.77 -5.52
CA GLY A 86 25.21 7.77 -5.85
C GLY A 86 25.62 6.55 -6.67
N ILE A 87 26.27 6.75 -7.83
CA ILE A 87 26.68 5.67 -8.74
C ILE A 87 27.65 4.70 -8.06
N GLU A 88 28.57 5.23 -7.26
CA GLU A 88 29.52 4.48 -6.44
C GLU A 88 28.84 3.54 -5.42
N ASN A 89 27.63 3.86 -4.96
CA ASN A 89 26.87 2.98 -4.07
C ASN A 89 26.16 1.84 -4.83
N MET A 90 26.19 1.81 -6.16
CA MET A 90 25.56 0.75 -6.95
C MET A 90 26.28 -0.59 -6.79
N GLU A 91 27.57 -0.59 -6.46
CA GLU A 91 28.35 -1.82 -6.17
C GLU A 91 27.77 -2.56 -4.95
N LYS A 92 27.27 -1.81 -3.96
CA LYS A 92 26.60 -2.36 -2.76
C LYS A 92 25.29 -3.11 -3.09
N ASN A 93 24.71 -2.90 -4.28
CA ASN A 93 23.56 -3.71 -4.70
C ASN A 93 23.93 -5.17 -4.92
N GLN A 94 25.21 -5.51 -5.13
CA GLN A 94 25.63 -6.89 -5.31
C GLN A 94 25.29 -7.72 -4.07
N GLU A 95 25.60 -7.21 -2.87
CA GLU A 95 25.24 -7.83 -1.58
C GLU A 95 23.73 -8.00 -1.43
N THR A 96 22.95 -6.96 -1.80
CA THR A 96 21.49 -7.03 -1.83
C THR A 96 20.96 -8.12 -2.76
N PHE A 97 21.57 -8.27 -3.94
CA PHE A 97 21.18 -9.30 -4.90
C PHE A 97 21.58 -10.70 -4.43
N ASP A 98 22.75 -10.86 -3.79
CA ASP A 98 23.18 -12.12 -3.18
C ASP A 98 22.26 -12.54 -2.03
N LEU A 99 21.91 -11.61 -1.15
CA LEU A 99 20.97 -11.85 -0.06
C LEU A 99 19.58 -12.20 -0.61
N SER A 100 19.10 -11.48 -1.63
CA SER A 100 17.81 -11.75 -2.27
C SER A 100 17.78 -13.15 -2.88
N THR A 101 18.86 -13.53 -3.57
CA THR A 101 19.03 -14.89 -4.11
C THR A 101 18.95 -15.94 -3.00
N LYS A 102 19.71 -15.76 -1.92
CA LYS A 102 19.70 -16.68 -0.76
C LYS A 102 18.30 -16.83 -0.15
N ILE A 103 17.56 -15.73 -0.03
CA ILE A 103 16.19 -15.72 0.51
C ILE A 103 15.25 -16.51 -0.41
N LEU A 104 15.31 -16.27 -1.72
CA LEU A 104 14.46 -16.96 -2.70
C LEU A 104 14.79 -18.45 -2.79
N SER A 105 16.07 -18.84 -2.86
CA SER A 105 16.50 -20.26 -2.82
C SER A 105 16.05 -20.97 -1.54
N SER A 106 15.84 -20.23 -0.44
CA SER A 106 15.25 -20.78 0.79
C SER A 106 13.71 -20.91 0.73
N LYS A 107 13.10 -20.83 -0.45
CA LYS A 107 11.64 -20.84 -0.71
C LYS A 107 10.87 -19.80 0.11
N LYS A 108 11.48 -18.64 0.34
CA LYS A 108 10.83 -17.49 1.01
C LYS A 108 10.35 -16.47 -0.03
N SER A 109 9.72 -15.41 0.45
CA SER A 109 9.17 -14.36 -0.41
C SER A 109 9.90 -13.03 -0.27
N ILE A 110 9.95 -12.27 -1.37
CA ILE A 110 10.45 -10.90 -1.41
C ILE A 110 9.37 -10.01 -2.04
N LEU A 111 9.16 -8.81 -1.51
CA LEU A 111 8.32 -7.77 -2.10
C LEU A 111 9.21 -6.67 -2.69
N ILE A 112 8.94 -6.34 -3.95
CA ILE A 112 9.54 -5.21 -4.66
C ILE A 112 8.44 -4.36 -5.28
N PHE A 113 8.55 -3.05 -5.04
CA PHE A 113 7.77 -2.05 -5.77
C PHE A 113 8.46 -1.74 -7.09
N GLY A 114 7.94 -2.31 -8.18
CA GLY A 114 8.66 -2.39 -9.47
C GLY A 114 8.96 -1.04 -10.11
N GLU A 115 8.24 0.02 -9.74
CA GLU A 115 8.41 1.38 -10.28
C GLU A 115 9.65 2.12 -9.71
N GLY A 116 10.17 1.68 -8.55
CA GLY A 116 11.40 2.23 -7.91
C GLY A 116 11.22 3.53 -7.08
N ASN A 117 10.02 4.08 -7.05
CA ASN A 117 9.54 5.15 -6.16
C ASN A 117 8.01 5.07 -6.08
N HIS A 118 7.37 5.95 -5.31
CA HIS A 118 5.90 6.03 -5.22
C HIS A 118 5.34 7.23 -5.98
N SER A 119 4.05 7.17 -6.35
CA SER A 119 3.31 8.29 -6.98
C SER A 119 1.83 8.22 -6.63
N LEU A 120 1.23 9.35 -6.29
CA LEU A 120 -0.22 9.42 -6.04
C LEU A 120 -1.07 9.30 -7.32
N LYS A 121 -0.46 9.38 -8.51
CA LYS A 121 -1.20 9.22 -9.77
C LYS A 121 -1.70 7.78 -9.90
N ARG A 122 -2.95 7.64 -10.31
CA ARG A 122 -3.59 6.35 -10.61
C ARG A 122 -3.17 5.90 -12.00
N ASN A 123 -1.95 5.41 -12.12
CA ASN A 123 -1.43 4.75 -13.30
C ASN A 123 -0.34 3.75 -12.92
N LEU A 124 -0.05 2.82 -13.82
CA LEU A 124 1.13 1.96 -13.74
C LEU A 124 2.26 2.65 -14.51
N ARG A 125 3.41 2.82 -13.85
CA ARG A 125 4.60 3.45 -14.44
C ARG A 125 5.59 2.41 -14.93
N PRO A 126 6.56 2.80 -15.78
CA PRO A 126 7.58 1.87 -16.27
C PRO A 126 8.34 1.20 -15.11
N LEU A 127 8.42 -0.14 -15.17
CA LEU A 127 9.13 -0.93 -14.17
C LEU A 127 10.65 -0.83 -14.36
N LYS A 128 11.39 -0.93 -13.25
CA LYS A 128 12.86 -0.94 -13.23
C LYS A 128 13.40 -2.36 -13.35
N LYS A 129 14.57 -2.52 -14.00
CA LYS A 129 15.21 -3.82 -14.24
C LYS A 129 15.78 -4.52 -12.99
N GLY A 130 15.74 -3.89 -11.81
CA GLY A 130 16.37 -4.41 -10.60
C GLY A 130 15.86 -5.78 -10.16
N PHE A 131 14.54 -6.00 -10.22
CA PHE A 131 13.95 -7.29 -9.89
C PHE A 131 14.32 -8.38 -10.90
N ALA A 132 14.41 -8.03 -12.19
CA ALA A 132 14.80 -8.98 -13.23
C ALA A 132 16.23 -9.50 -13.02
N ARG A 133 17.15 -8.63 -12.58
CA ARG A 133 18.53 -9.03 -12.22
C ARG A 133 18.58 -10.03 -11.07
N ILE A 134 17.73 -9.82 -10.05
CA ILE A 134 17.61 -10.76 -8.92
C ILE A 134 17.12 -12.12 -9.42
N VAL A 135 16.09 -12.13 -10.26
CA VAL A 135 15.49 -13.36 -10.81
C VAL A 135 16.51 -14.13 -11.64
N VAL A 136 17.14 -13.49 -12.62
CA VAL A 136 18.14 -14.14 -13.49
C VAL A 136 19.27 -14.73 -12.66
N LYS A 137 19.87 -13.93 -11.76
CA LYS A 137 20.94 -14.39 -10.85
C LYS A 137 20.50 -15.55 -9.95
N THR A 138 19.24 -15.54 -9.50
CA THR A 138 18.70 -16.62 -8.67
C THR A 138 18.57 -17.91 -9.46
N LEU A 139 18.06 -17.85 -10.68
CA LEU A 139 17.87 -19.03 -11.54
C LEU A 139 19.20 -19.54 -12.14
N GLU A 140 20.20 -18.68 -12.34
CA GLU A 140 21.55 -19.13 -12.69
C GLU A 140 22.18 -19.96 -11.57
N LYS A 141 21.94 -19.58 -10.30
CA LYS A 141 22.46 -20.28 -9.13
C LYS A 141 21.66 -21.53 -8.76
N ASP A 142 20.35 -21.50 -8.97
CA ASP A 142 19.41 -22.56 -8.61
C ASP A 142 18.39 -22.75 -9.76
N PRO A 143 18.80 -23.41 -10.87
CA PRO A 143 17.97 -23.55 -12.06
C PRO A 143 16.67 -24.30 -11.85
N ASP A 144 16.64 -25.21 -10.86
CA ASP A 144 15.50 -26.05 -10.53
C ASP A 144 14.51 -25.37 -9.57
N LEU A 145 14.85 -24.20 -9.01
CA LEU A 145 13.99 -23.48 -8.09
C LEU A 145 12.61 -23.22 -8.70
N ASP A 146 11.55 -23.62 -7.98
CA ASP A 146 10.17 -23.25 -8.27
C ASP A 146 9.90 -21.81 -7.80
N LEU A 147 10.50 -20.87 -8.52
CA LEU A 147 10.33 -19.43 -8.34
C LEU A 147 9.16 -18.95 -9.20
N VAL A 148 8.28 -18.16 -8.61
CA VAL A 148 7.20 -17.47 -9.33
C VAL A 148 7.23 -15.97 -9.07
N ILE A 149 6.86 -15.21 -10.10
CA ILE A 149 6.53 -13.79 -9.95
C ILE A 149 5.04 -13.68 -9.65
N LEU A 150 4.69 -12.98 -8.55
CA LEU A 150 3.32 -12.70 -8.16
C LEU A 150 3.02 -11.21 -8.38
N PRO A 151 2.30 -10.83 -9.44
CA PRO A 151 1.90 -9.44 -9.66
C PRO A 151 0.76 -9.06 -8.70
N VAL A 152 0.88 -7.91 -8.04
CA VAL A 152 -0.13 -7.39 -7.09
C VAL A 152 -0.42 -5.93 -7.36
N GLY A 153 -1.66 -5.63 -7.76
CA GLY A 153 -2.16 -4.27 -7.89
C GLY A 153 -2.71 -3.73 -6.58
N ILE A 154 -2.36 -2.50 -6.22
CA ILE A 154 -2.90 -1.73 -5.10
C ILE A 154 -3.62 -0.51 -5.66
N ASN A 155 -4.91 -0.39 -5.38
CA ASN A 155 -5.75 0.70 -5.87
C ASN A 155 -6.48 1.39 -4.72
N TYR A 156 -6.34 2.72 -4.65
CA TYR A 156 -6.93 3.54 -3.60
C TYR A 156 -8.09 4.37 -4.12
N SER A 157 -9.18 4.40 -3.35
CA SER A 157 -10.23 5.38 -3.59
C SER A 157 -9.70 6.76 -3.28
N ASN A 158 -8.93 6.90 -2.20
CA ASN A 158 -8.26 8.14 -1.78
C ASN A 158 -6.94 7.80 -1.09
N HIS A 159 -5.85 8.41 -1.53
CA HIS A 159 -4.51 8.06 -1.03
C HIS A 159 -4.18 8.64 0.35
N LYS A 160 -4.88 9.69 0.81
CA LYS A 160 -4.44 10.51 1.96
C LYS A 160 -5.34 10.39 3.19
N ASN A 161 -6.61 10.04 3.02
CA ASN A 161 -7.61 10.14 4.08
C ASN A 161 -8.00 8.76 4.63
N SER A 162 -8.19 8.70 5.95
CA SER A 162 -8.82 7.55 6.61
C SER A 162 -10.30 7.46 6.23
N GLY A 163 -10.90 6.28 6.38
CA GLY A 163 -12.25 5.99 5.93
C GLY A 163 -12.34 5.81 4.40
N SER A 164 -11.23 5.87 3.69
CA SER A 164 -11.16 5.51 2.26
C SER A 164 -11.26 4.00 2.06
N LYS A 165 -11.42 3.58 0.80
CA LYS A 165 -11.37 2.18 0.38
C LYS A 165 -10.03 1.88 -0.27
N VAL A 166 -9.57 0.65 -0.11
CA VAL A 166 -8.42 0.12 -0.85
C VAL A 166 -8.77 -1.26 -1.41
N ARG A 167 -8.33 -1.54 -2.63
CA ARG A 167 -8.45 -2.84 -3.28
C ARG A 167 -7.06 -3.39 -3.61
N LEU A 168 -6.78 -4.59 -3.11
CA LEU A 168 -5.64 -5.41 -3.49
C LEU A 168 -6.12 -6.43 -4.53
N ILE A 169 -5.51 -6.43 -5.71
CA ILE A 169 -5.81 -7.38 -6.77
C ILE A 169 -4.58 -8.23 -7.00
N ILE A 170 -4.68 -9.51 -6.65
CA ILE A 170 -3.60 -10.49 -6.77
C ILE A 170 -3.76 -11.19 -8.12
N GLY A 171 -2.85 -10.91 -9.06
CA GLY A 171 -2.88 -11.53 -10.38
C GLY A 171 -2.37 -12.97 -10.37
N LYS A 172 -2.50 -13.64 -11.51
CA LYS A 172 -2.01 -15.01 -11.67
C LYS A 172 -0.48 -15.04 -11.55
N PRO A 173 0.11 -15.90 -10.70
CA PRO A 173 1.55 -16.07 -10.66
C PRO A 173 2.05 -16.70 -11.96
N PHE A 174 3.26 -16.34 -12.38
CA PHE A 174 3.88 -16.93 -13.57
C PHE A 174 5.35 -17.28 -13.31
N SER A 175 5.84 -18.25 -14.08
CA SER A 175 7.24 -18.67 -14.03
C SER A 175 8.11 -17.61 -14.73
N PRO A 176 9.16 -17.09 -14.08
CA PRO A 176 10.11 -16.23 -14.77
C PRO A 176 11.02 -16.99 -15.75
N LYS A 177 11.12 -18.33 -15.63
CA LYS A 177 12.00 -19.16 -16.48
C LYS A 177 11.70 -18.98 -17.97
N ASP A 178 10.44 -18.74 -18.31
CA ASP A 178 9.96 -18.57 -19.69
C ASP A 178 10.50 -17.30 -20.37
N TYR A 179 11.07 -16.37 -19.59
CA TYR A 179 11.57 -15.08 -20.07
C TYR A 179 13.06 -14.86 -19.76
N CYS A 180 13.69 -15.75 -18.99
CA CYS A 180 15.11 -15.67 -18.66
C CYS A 180 15.97 -16.25 -19.80
N PRO A 181 17.20 -15.75 -20.02
CA PRO A 181 17.89 -14.72 -19.23
C PRO A 181 17.60 -13.26 -19.66
N ASP A 182 16.65 -13.02 -20.56
CA ASP A 182 16.36 -11.68 -21.08
C ASP A 182 15.63 -10.80 -20.03
N HIS A 183 16.41 -9.91 -19.40
CA HIS A 183 15.87 -8.94 -18.46
C HIS A 183 14.74 -8.05 -19.04
N GLY A 184 14.81 -7.73 -20.34
CA GLY A 184 13.83 -6.90 -21.03
C GLY A 184 12.50 -7.62 -21.18
N GLN A 185 12.51 -8.86 -21.67
CA GLN A 185 11.31 -9.69 -21.80
C GLN A 185 10.65 -9.93 -20.45
N LEU A 186 11.43 -10.26 -19.42
CA LEU A 186 10.89 -10.45 -18.07
C LEU A 186 10.23 -9.18 -17.52
N VAL A 187 10.83 -8.01 -17.76
CA VAL A 187 10.25 -6.72 -17.37
C VAL A 187 8.95 -6.44 -18.11
N GLN A 188 8.90 -6.70 -19.41
CA GLN A 188 7.70 -6.52 -20.24
C GLN A 188 6.57 -7.47 -19.82
N ALA A 189 6.87 -8.75 -19.61
CA ALA A 189 5.91 -9.74 -19.13
C ALA A 189 5.34 -9.36 -17.75
N THR A 190 6.21 -8.93 -16.83
CA THR A 190 5.79 -8.46 -15.50
C THR A 190 4.91 -7.22 -15.59
N HIS A 191 5.27 -6.26 -16.45
CA HIS A 191 4.45 -5.06 -16.66
C HIS A 191 3.09 -5.42 -17.27
N ALA A 192 3.04 -6.31 -18.26
CA ALA A 192 1.81 -6.79 -18.88
C ALA A 192 0.90 -7.50 -17.86
N ALA A 193 1.47 -8.32 -16.97
CA ALA A 193 0.73 -9.00 -15.91
C ALA A 193 0.22 -8.06 -14.81
N LEU A 194 0.92 -6.95 -14.55
CA LEU A 194 0.56 -5.97 -13.51
C LEU A 194 -0.42 -4.91 -14.01
N LYS A 195 -0.34 -4.51 -15.29
CA LYS A 195 -1.16 -3.45 -15.91
C LYS A 195 -2.67 -3.60 -15.65
N PRO A 196 -3.32 -4.76 -15.90
CA PRO A 196 -4.76 -4.90 -15.68
C PRO A 196 -5.17 -4.88 -14.20
N LEU A 197 -4.20 -4.96 -13.27
CA LEU A 197 -4.46 -4.97 -11.83
C LEU A 197 -4.47 -3.55 -11.23
N VAL A 198 -4.14 -2.52 -12.02
CA VAL A 198 -3.95 -1.15 -11.56
C VAL A 198 -4.87 -0.21 -12.34
N SER A 199 -5.65 0.60 -11.63
CA SER A 199 -6.49 1.64 -12.23
C SER A 199 -5.59 2.62 -12.99
N HIS A 200 -5.83 2.76 -14.29
CA HIS A 200 -4.99 3.55 -15.19
C HIS A 200 -5.76 4.75 -15.75
N ILE A 201 -5.39 5.93 -15.30
CA ILE A 201 -5.85 7.22 -15.82
C ILE A 201 -4.71 7.81 -16.65
N PRO A 202 -4.93 8.11 -17.95
CA PRO A 202 -3.92 8.69 -18.83
C PRO A 202 -3.34 10.01 -18.29
N GLU A 203 -2.04 10.25 -18.49
CA GLU A 203 -1.41 11.46 -17.96
C GLU A 203 -1.84 12.74 -18.69
N ALA A 204 -2.18 12.66 -19.97
CA ALA A 204 -2.49 13.81 -20.81
C ALA A 204 -3.69 14.63 -20.28
N ASN A 205 -4.75 13.95 -19.83
CA ASN A 205 -5.99 14.56 -19.34
C ASN A 205 -6.30 14.18 -17.88
N TYR A 206 -5.29 13.80 -17.10
CA TYR A 206 -5.45 13.13 -15.81
C TYR A 206 -6.46 13.80 -14.87
N GLN A 207 -6.38 15.12 -14.70
CA GLN A 207 -7.25 15.84 -13.76
C GLN A 207 -8.72 15.82 -14.23
N LYS A 208 -8.95 16.10 -15.52
CA LYS A 208 -10.28 16.10 -16.12
C LYS A 208 -10.91 14.70 -16.07
N ASP A 209 -10.15 13.67 -16.38
CA ASP A 209 -10.64 12.29 -16.36
C ASP A 209 -10.91 11.80 -14.93
N LEU A 210 -10.06 12.17 -13.97
CA LEU A 210 -10.29 11.88 -12.55
C LEU A 210 -11.58 12.54 -12.04
N GLU A 211 -11.80 13.82 -12.38
CA GLU A 211 -13.03 14.54 -12.03
C GLU A 211 -14.26 13.85 -12.64
N ARG A 212 -14.23 13.52 -13.93
CA ARG A 212 -15.31 12.79 -14.61
C ARG A 212 -15.60 11.45 -13.94
N LEU A 213 -14.59 10.66 -13.59
CA LEU A 213 -14.76 9.39 -12.89
C LEU A 213 -15.43 9.57 -11.53
N ILE A 214 -15.02 10.59 -10.76
CA ILE A 214 -15.56 10.88 -9.43
C ILE A 214 -17.02 11.37 -9.53
N GLU A 215 -17.31 12.30 -10.43
CA GLU A 215 -18.66 12.84 -10.67
C GLU A 215 -19.66 11.77 -11.11
N ASN A 216 -19.20 10.79 -11.89
CA ASN A 216 -20.00 9.66 -12.35
C ASN A 216 -19.97 8.47 -11.38
N GLY A 217 -19.35 8.60 -10.21
CA GLY A 217 -19.39 7.57 -9.16
C GLY A 217 -18.61 6.29 -9.47
N VAL A 218 -17.69 6.31 -10.43
CA VAL A 218 -16.88 5.15 -10.80
C VAL A 218 -15.97 4.75 -9.64
N ASP A 219 -15.94 3.46 -9.27
CA ASP A 219 -15.05 2.97 -8.21
C ASP A 219 -13.58 3.04 -8.68
N LEU A 220 -12.84 4.04 -8.21
CA LEU A 220 -11.43 4.22 -8.57
C LEU A 220 -10.54 3.08 -8.08
N THR A 221 -11.03 2.24 -7.16
CA THR A 221 -10.31 1.03 -6.73
C THR A 221 -10.43 -0.13 -7.70
N ASP A 222 -11.31 -0.05 -8.70
CA ASP A 222 -11.60 -1.10 -9.66
C ASP A 222 -11.06 -0.76 -11.06
N PRO A 223 -9.92 -1.35 -11.48
CA PRO A 223 -9.31 -1.06 -12.77
C PRO A 223 -10.25 -1.31 -13.95
N THR A 224 -11.06 -2.37 -13.90
CA THR A 224 -11.99 -2.73 -14.98
C THR A 224 -13.08 -1.66 -15.14
N SER A 225 -13.59 -1.13 -14.03
CA SER A 225 -14.60 -0.07 -14.06
C SER A 225 -14.03 1.23 -14.62
N VAL A 226 -12.79 1.58 -14.21
CA VAL A 226 -12.08 2.76 -14.68
C VAL A 226 -11.77 2.66 -16.18
N GLU A 227 -11.22 1.54 -16.62
CA GLU A 227 -10.89 1.30 -18.04
C GLU A 227 -12.15 1.34 -18.91
N TYR A 228 -13.22 0.65 -18.49
CA TYR A 228 -14.50 0.67 -19.19
C TYR A 228 -15.01 2.10 -19.36
N PHE A 229 -15.07 2.89 -18.29
CA PHE A 229 -15.57 4.27 -18.36
C PHE A 229 -14.72 5.16 -19.28
N LEU A 230 -13.40 5.05 -19.22
CA LEU A 230 -12.50 5.87 -20.05
C LEU A 230 -12.47 5.44 -21.52
N SER A 231 -12.81 4.18 -21.83
CA SER A 231 -12.89 3.69 -23.20
C SER A 231 -14.14 4.14 -23.96
N GLN A 232 -15.19 4.56 -23.24
CA GLN A 232 -16.43 5.06 -23.84
C GLN A 232 -16.26 6.54 -24.19
N GLU A 233 -16.15 6.85 -25.49
CA GLU A 233 -16.17 8.23 -25.98
C GLU A 233 -17.51 8.89 -25.65
N ASP A 234 -17.47 9.99 -24.87
CA ASP A 234 -18.52 11.01 -24.72
C ASP A 234 -19.99 10.57 -24.52
N LEU A 235 -20.25 9.36 -24.03
CA LEU A 235 -21.61 8.96 -23.66
C LEU A 235 -21.98 9.57 -22.31
N LYS A 236 -22.71 10.70 -22.38
CA LYS A 236 -23.60 11.21 -21.33
C LYS A 236 -24.67 10.15 -21.01
N HIS A 237 -24.33 9.08 -20.31
CA HIS A 237 -25.34 8.17 -19.77
C HIS A 237 -25.92 8.75 -18.47
N GLN A 238 -27.26 8.75 -18.39
CA GLN A 238 -28.00 9.06 -17.18
C GLN A 238 -27.71 7.97 -16.13
N ILE A 239 -27.33 8.43 -14.94
CA ILE A 239 -26.75 7.61 -13.87
C ILE A 239 -27.87 6.85 -13.12
N PRO A 240 -27.83 5.51 -13.05
CA PRO A 240 -28.56 4.77 -12.04
C PRO A 240 -27.82 4.96 -10.71
N GLU A 241 -28.42 5.74 -9.82
CA GLU A 241 -27.94 6.11 -8.48
C GLU A 241 -26.65 6.94 -8.39
N LYS A 242 -26.86 8.22 -8.09
CA LYS A 242 -25.85 9.16 -7.59
C LYS A 242 -25.13 8.53 -6.39
N VAL A 243 -23.84 8.17 -6.54
CA VAL A 243 -23.03 7.73 -5.39
C VAL A 243 -23.02 8.88 -4.38
N ILE A 244 -23.68 8.65 -3.24
CA ILE A 244 -23.87 9.64 -2.17
C ILE A 244 -22.49 10.14 -1.72
N THR A 245 -22.14 11.34 -2.17
CA THR A 245 -21.06 12.12 -1.63
C THR A 245 -21.52 12.65 -0.27
N LYS A 246 -21.22 11.91 0.81
CA LYS A 246 -20.73 12.42 2.13
C LYS A 246 -21.08 11.46 3.27
N PRO A 247 -20.06 11.09 4.08
CA PRO A 247 -20.19 10.97 5.53
C PRO A 247 -19.31 12.05 6.19
N TYR A 248 -19.39 13.28 5.68
CA TYR A 248 -18.62 14.41 6.19
C TYR A 248 -18.94 14.70 7.66
N LEU A 249 -20.17 14.45 8.10
CA LEU A 249 -20.54 14.58 9.50
C LEU A 249 -19.84 13.54 10.38
N ALA A 250 -19.90 12.26 10.02
CA ALA A 250 -19.25 11.19 10.80
C ALA A 250 -17.74 11.41 10.93
N ASN A 251 -17.06 11.79 9.83
CA ASN A 251 -15.63 12.10 9.87
C ASN A 251 -15.32 13.31 10.78
N LYS A 252 -16.14 14.36 10.72
CA LYS A 252 -15.99 15.54 11.58
C LYS A 252 -16.21 15.19 13.06
N VAL A 253 -17.27 14.46 13.36
CA VAL A 253 -17.60 14.05 14.74
C VAL A 253 -16.55 13.09 15.28
N MET A 254 -16.04 12.15 14.46
CA MET A 254 -14.91 11.29 14.83
C MET A 254 -13.70 12.10 15.28
N LYS A 255 -13.36 13.20 14.58
CA LYS A 255 -12.25 14.09 14.96
C LYS A 255 -12.51 14.82 16.29
N ILE A 256 -13.76 15.05 16.68
CA ILE A 256 -14.11 15.64 17.98
C ILE A 256 -13.79 14.64 19.10
N PHE A 257 -14.31 13.41 18.99
CA PHE A 257 -14.06 12.36 19.98
C PHE A 257 -12.59 11.97 20.11
N HIS A 258 -11.81 12.17 19.06
CA HIS A 258 -10.37 11.90 19.02
C HIS A 258 -9.54 13.17 18.89
N PHE A 259 -10.04 14.31 19.41
CA PHE A 259 -9.38 15.61 19.24
C PHE A 259 -7.90 15.62 19.66
N PRO A 260 -7.49 15.03 20.81
CA PRO A 260 -6.07 14.99 21.19
C PRO A 260 -5.19 14.31 20.13
N ILE A 261 -5.69 13.23 19.52
CA ILE A 261 -5.00 12.48 18.48
C ILE A 261 -4.98 13.28 17.16
N TYR A 262 -6.12 13.88 16.81
CA TYR A 262 -6.22 14.72 15.62
C TYR A 262 -5.30 15.95 15.72
N TRP A 263 -5.12 16.49 16.92
CA TRP A 263 -4.20 17.60 17.18
C TRP A 263 -2.73 17.20 16.97
N ILE A 264 -2.33 16.00 17.40
CA ILE A 264 -1.01 15.42 17.08
C ILE A 264 -0.82 15.36 15.56
N TRP A 265 -1.85 14.91 14.81
CA TRP A 265 -1.80 14.92 13.35
C TRP A 265 -1.63 16.33 12.79
N LEU A 266 -2.36 17.34 13.28
CA LEU A 266 -2.20 18.73 12.81
C LEU A 266 -0.79 19.27 13.01
N ALA A 267 -0.13 18.92 14.11
CA ALA A 267 1.26 19.31 14.39
C ALA A 267 2.25 18.63 13.43
N ILE A 268 2.05 17.34 13.12
CA ILE A 268 2.93 16.57 12.22
C ILE A 268 2.68 16.91 10.76
N ALA A 269 1.44 17.16 10.35
CA ALA A 269 1.03 17.39 8.97
C ALA A 269 1.85 18.51 8.30
N ARG A 270 2.15 19.58 9.03
CA ARG A 270 2.96 20.72 8.56
C ARG A 270 4.41 20.33 8.21
N LYS A 271 4.92 19.21 8.73
CA LYS A 271 6.29 18.72 8.51
C LYS A 271 6.37 17.68 7.39
N VAL A 272 5.23 17.18 6.90
CA VAL A 272 5.19 16.14 5.86
C VAL A 272 5.39 16.78 4.49
N LYS A 273 6.62 16.73 3.98
CA LYS A 273 6.97 17.28 2.66
C LYS A 273 6.44 16.45 1.48
N ASP A 274 6.36 15.13 1.66
CA ASP A 274 5.96 14.18 0.62
C ASP A 274 4.51 13.72 0.87
N PRO A 275 3.56 14.08 0.00
CA PRO A 275 2.14 13.73 0.16
C PRO A 275 1.84 12.24 0.27
N ALA A 276 2.69 11.36 -0.28
CA ALA A 276 2.49 9.91 -0.19
C ALA A 276 2.70 9.35 1.22
N PHE A 277 3.34 10.12 2.11
CA PHE A 277 3.48 9.78 3.53
C PHE A 277 2.30 10.25 4.38
N THR A 278 1.37 11.06 3.84
CA THR A 278 0.23 11.58 4.61
C THR A 278 -0.60 10.46 5.24
N ALA A 279 -1.00 9.45 4.46
CA ALA A 279 -1.77 8.35 5.01
C ALA A 279 -0.96 7.51 6.00
N THR A 280 0.33 7.29 5.69
CA THR A 280 1.26 6.57 6.56
C THR A 280 1.34 7.18 7.95
N PHE A 281 1.56 8.50 8.06
CA PHE A 281 1.63 9.15 9.36
C PHE A 281 0.29 9.10 10.11
N LYS A 282 -0.83 9.37 9.42
CA LYS A 282 -2.16 9.23 10.05
C LYS A 282 -2.39 7.81 10.58
N PHE A 283 -2.00 6.79 9.82
CA PHE A 283 -2.11 5.40 10.22
C PHE A 283 -1.25 5.08 11.45
N VAL A 284 0.03 5.47 11.45
CA VAL A 284 0.95 5.21 12.58
C VAL A 284 0.50 5.96 13.84
N ILE A 285 0.09 7.22 13.70
CA ILE A 285 -0.48 8.00 14.82
C ILE A 285 -1.72 7.29 15.36
N GLY A 286 -2.65 6.86 14.50
CA GLY A 286 -3.84 6.13 14.91
C GLY A 286 -3.51 4.81 15.61
N LEU A 287 -2.60 4.02 15.04
CA LEU A 287 -2.16 2.73 15.59
C LEU A 287 -1.61 2.84 17.01
N VAL A 288 -0.91 3.93 17.34
CA VAL A 288 -0.27 4.12 18.65
C VAL A 288 -1.16 4.93 19.61
N ALA A 289 -1.70 6.06 19.15
CA ALA A 289 -2.38 7.02 20.01
C ALA A 289 -3.84 6.64 20.32
N ILE A 290 -4.54 5.91 19.44
CA ILE A 290 -5.92 5.48 19.71
C ILE A 290 -5.96 4.52 20.92
N PRO A 291 -5.17 3.44 20.98
CA PRO A 291 -5.17 2.56 22.15
C PRO A 291 -4.88 3.31 23.46
N ILE A 292 -3.91 4.23 23.45
CA ILE A 292 -3.56 5.06 24.61
C ILE A 292 -4.74 5.95 25.01
N TRP A 293 -5.39 6.61 24.05
CA TRP A 293 -6.53 7.48 24.31
C TRP A 293 -7.69 6.75 24.98
N TYR A 294 -8.04 5.55 24.50
CA TYR A 294 -9.12 4.76 25.09
C TYR A 294 -8.74 4.19 26.46
N PHE A 295 -7.46 3.83 26.66
CA PHE A 295 -6.97 3.44 27.98
C PHE A 295 -7.14 4.58 28.99
N LEU A 296 -6.78 5.81 28.62
CA LEU A 296 -6.97 6.99 29.49
C LEU A 296 -8.46 7.25 29.75
N LEU A 297 -9.32 7.16 28.72
CA LEU A 297 -10.78 7.32 28.85
C LEU A 297 -11.41 6.33 29.82
N TRP A 298 -10.86 5.12 29.95
CA TRP A 298 -11.37 4.10 30.86
C TRP A 298 -10.74 4.10 32.25
N THR A 299 -9.55 4.70 32.41
CA THR A 299 -8.82 4.63 33.69
C THR A 299 -8.76 5.96 34.43
N ILE A 300 -8.53 7.08 33.72
CA ILE A 300 -8.30 8.39 34.35
C ILE A 300 -9.56 9.27 34.29
N PHE A 301 -10.19 9.36 33.13
CA PHE A 301 -11.34 10.24 32.94
C PHE A 301 -12.61 9.89 33.74
N PRO A 302 -12.87 8.65 34.18
CA PRO A 302 -13.99 8.35 35.08
C PRO A 302 -13.93 9.14 36.40
N GLU A 303 -12.74 9.39 36.94
CA GLU A 303 -12.55 10.17 38.17
C GLU A 303 -12.81 11.66 37.95
N MET A 304 -12.59 12.16 36.73
CA MET A 304 -12.73 13.59 36.40
C MET A 304 -14.13 13.96 35.90
N TRP A 305 -14.75 13.10 35.09
CA TRP A 305 -15.98 13.38 34.33
C TRP A 305 -17.18 12.54 34.78
N GLY A 306 -16.95 11.58 35.69
CA GLY A 306 -17.89 10.52 36.05
C GLY A 306 -17.84 9.35 35.07
N THR A 307 -17.94 8.13 35.61
CA THR A 307 -17.82 6.87 34.85
C THR A 307 -18.77 6.80 33.66
N ALA A 308 -20.06 7.16 33.85
CA ALA A 308 -21.05 7.10 32.78
C ALA A 308 -20.70 8.02 31.59
N SER A 309 -20.25 9.25 31.88
CA SER A 309 -19.86 10.23 30.86
C SER A 309 -18.62 9.77 30.09
N ALA A 310 -17.58 9.32 30.80
CA ALA A 310 -16.33 8.87 30.20
C ALA A 310 -16.54 7.62 29.31
N MET A 311 -17.33 6.65 29.78
CA MET A 311 -17.69 5.48 28.99
C MET A 311 -18.53 5.85 27.77
N THR A 312 -19.51 6.75 27.92
CA THR A 312 -20.34 7.22 26.80
C THR A 312 -19.47 7.92 25.73
N TRP A 313 -18.52 8.76 26.15
CA TRP A 313 -17.58 9.42 25.24
C TRP A 313 -16.72 8.40 24.47
N GLY A 314 -16.19 7.40 25.17
CA GLY A 314 -15.42 6.32 24.56
C GLY A 314 -16.24 5.51 23.56
N ILE A 315 -17.45 5.08 23.93
CA ILE A 315 -18.34 4.27 23.07
C ILE A 315 -18.73 5.06 21.82
N LEU A 316 -19.20 6.31 21.97
CA LEU A 316 -19.55 7.15 20.83
C LEU A 316 -18.34 7.43 19.94
N GLY A 317 -17.18 7.70 20.54
CA GLY A 317 -15.92 7.83 19.81
C GLY A 317 -15.66 6.60 18.93
N PHE A 318 -15.82 5.40 19.49
CA PHE A 318 -15.55 4.17 18.76
C PHE A 318 -16.56 3.95 17.63
N VAL A 319 -17.84 4.24 17.88
CA VAL A 319 -18.90 4.19 16.85
C VAL A 319 -18.56 5.13 15.69
N TYR A 320 -18.16 6.38 15.97
CA TYR A 320 -17.79 7.32 14.92
C TYR A 320 -16.46 6.99 14.22
N LEU A 321 -15.55 6.28 14.89
CA LEU A 321 -14.35 5.72 14.26
C LEU A 321 -14.74 4.65 13.23
N LEU A 322 -15.65 3.72 13.57
CA LEU A 322 -16.14 2.69 12.66
C LEU A 322 -17.00 3.27 11.53
N ALA A 323 -17.78 4.31 11.81
CA ALA A 323 -18.62 4.98 10.81
C ALA A 323 -17.82 5.91 9.88
N ASN A 324 -16.53 6.11 10.12
CA ASN A 324 -15.69 6.99 9.32
C ASN A 324 -15.58 6.49 7.88
N LYS A 325 -16.08 7.28 6.93
CA LYS A 325 -15.81 7.06 5.50
C LYS A 325 -15.37 8.37 4.84
N THR A 326 -14.63 8.24 3.75
CA THR A 326 -14.19 9.38 2.92
C THR A 326 -14.45 9.05 1.45
N GLY A 327 -14.74 10.10 0.67
CA GLY A 327 -14.91 10.00 -0.78
C GLY A 327 -13.60 9.68 -1.52
N GLN A 328 -13.66 9.75 -2.85
CA GLN A 328 -12.59 9.33 -3.75
C GLN A 328 -11.59 10.45 -4.12
N GLU A 329 -11.77 11.64 -3.53
CA GLU A 329 -10.97 12.85 -3.79
C GLU A 329 -9.71 12.97 -2.91
#